data_AF-A0A932ZN08-F1
#
_entry.id   AF-A0A932ZN08-F1
#
_cell.length_a   1.000
_cell.length_b   1.000
_cell.length_c   1.000
_cell.angle_alpha   90.00
_cell.angle_beta   90.00
_cell.angle_gamma   90.00
#
_symmetry.space_group_name_H-M   'P 1'
#
loop_
_entity.id
_entity.type
_entity.pdbx_description
1 polymer ?
#
loop_
_entity_poly.entity_id
_entity_poly.type
_entity_poly.pdbx_seq_one_letter_code
_entity_poly.pdbx_strand_id
1 'polypeptide(L)'
;MTRTRLKTVRLTPAEDRRIAAYLKENPLFDGFGALARKATLEFVASRPSIPLRPETGKPPTPPATAPDALPLSDTRRPAFLWDYDLTEKQVRETLEHGGAGREWLLARILDRAPLPEVLRYATLEEIRDALPDLKLPPGKKEHWEYALRRWLGDG
;
A
#
# COMPACT_ATOMS: atom_id res chain seq x y z
N MET A 1 -27.48 14.18 -13.62
CA MET A 1 -26.93 13.34 -14.73
C MET A 1 -25.80 12.48 -14.17
N THR A 2 -26.02 11.17 -14.06
CA THR A 2 -25.04 10.22 -13.49
C THR A 2 -23.96 9.90 -14.53
N ARG A 3 -22.68 10.12 -14.22
CA ARG A 3 -21.57 9.81 -15.15
C ARG A 3 -21.26 8.32 -15.10
N THR A 4 -21.59 7.58 -16.16
CA THR A 4 -21.16 6.19 -16.34
C THR A 4 -19.65 6.14 -16.55
N ARG A 5 -18.92 5.52 -15.61
CA ARG A 5 -17.48 5.28 -15.77
C ARG A 5 -17.26 3.88 -16.33
N LEU A 6 -16.70 3.79 -17.53
CA LEU A 6 -16.27 2.52 -18.10
C LEU A 6 -14.99 2.03 -17.39
N LYS A 7 -14.88 0.73 -17.16
CA LYS A 7 -13.68 0.09 -16.63
C LYS A 7 -13.37 -1.14 -17.47
N THR A 8 -12.09 -1.27 -17.84
CA THR A 8 -11.59 -2.41 -18.60
C THR A 8 -11.01 -3.43 -17.64
N VAL A 9 -11.45 -4.69 -17.76
CA VAL A 9 -10.93 -5.83 -16.99
C VAL A 9 -10.24 -6.76 -17.98
N ARG A 10 -9.06 -7.27 -17.62
CA ARG A 10 -8.38 -8.31 -18.38
C ARG A 10 -8.74 -9.65 -17.78
N LEU A 11 -9.25 -10.56 -18.62
CA LEU A 11 -9.56 -11.93 -18.24
C LEU A 11 -8.52 -12.86 -18.86
N THR A 12 -8.18 -13.91 -18.13
CA THR A 12 -7.43 -15.03 -18.70
C THR A 12 -8.32 -15.85 -19.64
N PRO A 13 -7.76 -16.60 -20.60
CA PRO A 13 -8.55 -17.48 -21.48
C PRO A 13 -9.34 -18.57 -20.74
N ALA A 14 -8.92 -18.95 -19.54
CA ALA A 14 -9.66 -19.91 -18.70
C ALA A 14 -10.88 -19.27 -18.04
N GLU A 15 -10.74 -18.05 -17.53
CA GLU A 15 -11.84 -17.27 -16.94
C GLU A 15 -12.89 -16.91 -17.98
N ASP A 16 -12.46 -16.47 -19.16
CA ASP A 16 -13.34 -16.14 -20.27
C ASP A 16 -14.24 -17.33 -20.66
N ARG A 17 -13.67 -18.53 -20.78
CA ARG A 17 -14.43 -19.76 -21.06
C ARG A 17 -15.42 -20.11 -19.94
N ARG A 18 -15.03 -19.94 -18.67
CA ARG A 18 -15.92 -20.19 -17.53
C ARG A 18 -17.10 -19.22 -17.51
N ILE A 19 -16.82 -17.94 -17.75
CA ILE A 19 -17.84 -16.89 -17.82
C ILE A 19 -18.79 -17.14 -18.99
N ALA A 20 -18.26 -17.50 -20.17
CA ALA A 20 -19.07 -17.82 -21.34
C ALA A 20 -19.98 -19.04 -21.10
N ALA A 21 -19.47 -20.09 -20.46
CA ALA A 21 -20.28 -21.25 -20.08
C ALA A 21 -21.39 -20.86 -19.09
N TYR A 22 -21.06 -20.08 -18.06
CA TYR A 22 -22.02 -19.62 -17.06
C TYR A 22 -23.14 -18.76 -17.68
N LEU A 23 -22.80 -17.84 -18.60
CA LEU A 23 -23.79 -17.01 -19.29
C LEU A 23 -24.70 -17.83 -20.21
N LYS A 24 -24.17 -18.91 -20.81
CA LYS A 24 -24.98 -19.84 -21.62
C LYS A 24 -26.00 -20.60 -20.77
N GLU A 25 -25.64 -20.95 -19.54
CA GLU A 25 -26.49 -21.66 -18.60
C GLU A 25 -27.50 -20.74 -17.89
N ASN A 26 -27.22 -19.43 -17.84
CA ASN A 26 -28.01 -18.46 -17.09
C ASN A 26 -28.47 -17.29 -17.99
N PRO A 27 -29.59 -17.44 -18.72
CA PRO A 27 -30.09 -16.42 -19.65
C PRO A 27 -30.63 -15.16 -18.97
N LEU A 28 -30.60 -15.10 -17.63
CA LEU A 28 -30.97 -13.92 -16.85
C LEU A 28 -29.98 -12.75 -17.00
N PHE A 29 -28.81 -12.99 -17.57
CA PHE A 29 -27.80 -11.97 -17.80
C PHE A 29 -27.64 -11.72 -19.30
N ASP A 30 -27.89 -10.48 -19.73
CA ASP A 30 -27.72 -10.03 -21.12
C ASP A 30 -26.25 -10.10 -21.62
N GLY A 31 -25.32 -10.39 -20.72
CA GLY A 31 -23.91 -10.56 -21.02
C GLY A 31 -23.02 -10.28 -19.81
N PHE A 32 -21.71 -10.34 -20.03
CA PHE A 32 -20.71 -10.19 -18.97
C PHE A 32 -20.86 -8.88 -18.18
N GLY A 33 -21.18 -7.76 -18.84
CA GLY A 33 -21.35 -6.47 -18.16
C GLY A 33 -22.55 -6.42 -17.21
N ALA A 34 -23.63 -7.15 -17.49
CA ALA A 34 -24.77 -7.27 -16.58
C ALA A 34 -24.40 -8.12 -15.36
N LEU A 35 -23.75 -9.26 -15.59
CA LEU A 35 -23.23 -10.14 -14.56
C LEU A 35 -22.23 -9.43 -13.64
N ALA A 36 -21.24 -8.72 -14.20
CA ALA A 36 -20.21 -8.01 -13.45
C ALA A 36 -20.80 -6.90 -12.55
N ARG A 37 -21.81 -6.18 -13.03
CA ARG A 37 -22.51 -5.15 -12.23
C ARG A 37 -23.26 -5.78 -11.07
N LYS A 38 -24.00 -6.87 -11.31
CA LYS A 38 -24.71 -7.58 -10.24
C LYS A 38 -23.73 -8.15 -9.21
N ALA A 39 -22.65 -8.80 -9.66
CA ALA A 39 -21.60 -9.30 -8.78
C ALA A 39 -20.95 -8.18 -7.94
N THR A 40 -20.70 -7.01 -8.54
CA THR A 40 -20.16 -5.85 -7.80
C THR A 40 -21.14 -5.34 -6.74
N LEU A 41 -22.43 -5.27 -7.07
CA LEU A 41 -23.46 -4.83 -6.12
C LEU A 41 -23.62 -5.82 -4.96
N GLU A 42 -23.65 -7.12 -5.25
CA GLU A 42 -23.67 -8.18 -4.22
C GLU A 42 -22.41 -8.13 -3.36
N PHE A 43 -21.25 -7.92 -3.98
CA PHE A 43 -19.97 -7.79 -3.29
C PHE A 43 -19.96 -6.57 -2.34
N VAL A 44 -20.47 -5.41 -2.77
CA VAL A 44 -20.56 -4.22 -1.92
C VAL A 44 -21.62 -4.40 -0.82
N ALA A 45 -22.76 -4.99 -1.15
CA ALA A 45 -23.87 -5.18 -0.23
C ALA A 45 -23.57 -6.20 0.87
N SER A 46 -22.84 -7.27 0.53
CA SER A 46 -22.43 -8.30 1.50
C SER A 46 -21.46 -7.77 2.56
N ARG A 47 -20.96 -6.53 2.43
CA ARG A 47 -19.91 -5.92 3.28
C ARG A 47 -18.88 -6.95 3.72
N PRO A 48 -18.36 -7.79 2.80
CA PRO A 48 -17.35 -8.74 3.18
C PRO A 48 -16.19 -7.88 3.65
N SER A 49 -15.78 -8.07 4.90
CA SER A 49 -14.43 -7.73 5.30
C SER A 49 -13.55 -8.60 4.42
N ILE A 50 -13.23 -8.14 3.20
CA ILE A 50 -12.08 -8.68 2.47
C ILE A 50 -10.93 -8.37 3.42
N PRO A 51 -10.32 -9.38 4.07
CA PRO A 51 -9.01 -9.13 4.58
C PRO A 51 -8.18 -8.82 3.33
N LEU A 52 -7.68 -7.60 3.21
CA LEU A 52 -6.56 -7.30 2.30
C LEU A 52 -5.33 -7.99 2.90
N ARG A 53 -5.38 -9.33 3.02
CA ARG A 53 -4.27 -10.17 3.41
C ARG A 53 -3.73 -10.81 2.14
N PRO A 54 -2.42 -10.66 1.88
CA PRO A 54 -1.74 -11.57 0.97
C PRO A 54 -1.86 -12.97 1.56
N GLU A 55 -2.03 -13.97 0.72
CA GLU A 55 -2.03 -15.39 1.06
C GLU A 55 -1.00 -15.72 2.16
N THR A 56 -1.43 -15.83 3.42
CA THR A 56 -0.78 -16.70 4.41
C THR A 56 -1.21 -18.13 4.07
N GLY A 57 -0.77 -18.61 2.91
CA GLY A 57 -0.70 -20.03 2.60
C GLY A 57 0.70 -20.48 2.99
N LYS A 58 0.78 -21.33 4.01
CA LYS A 58 1.93 -22.16 4.39
C LYS A 58 2.91 -22.38 3.21
N PRO A 59 4.19 -21.99 3.30
CA PRO A 59 5.14 -22.30 2.22
C PRO A 59 5.22 -23.83 2.05
N PRO A 60 5.40 -24.35 0.82
CA PRO A 60 5.83 -25.73 0.68
C PRO A 60 7.10 -25.90 1.50
N THR A 61 7.14 -26.90 2.36
CA THR A 61 8.32 -27.24 3.15
C THR A 61 9.51 -27.32 2.19
N PRO A 62 10.54 -26.48 2.32
CA PRO A 62 11.74 -26.64 1.52
C PRO A 62 12.35 -28.02 1.85
N PRO A 63 12.87 -28.77 0.87
CA PRO A 63 13.64 -29.97 1.16
C PRO A 63 14.79 -29.61 2.10
N ALA A 64 15.05 -30.48 3.07
CA ALA A 64 15.95 -30.30 4.21
C ALA A 64 17.45 -30.23 3.81
N THR A 65 17.81 -29.39 2.85
CA THR A 65 19.18 -29.29 2.34
C THR A 65 19.47 -27.89 1.80
N ALA A 66 19.55 -26.90 2.69
CA ALA A 66 20.30 -25.66 2.43
C ALA A 66 20.62 -24.97 3.79
N PRO A 67 21.89 -24.91 4.22
CA PRO A 67 22.25 -24.44 5.56
C PRO A 67 22.49 -22.91 5.69
N ASP A 68 21.87 -22.04 4.88
CA ASP A 68 22.24 -20.60 4.88
C ASP A 68 21.08 -19.57 4.79
N ALA A 69 19.83 -19.93 5.09
CA ALA A 69 18.74 -18.96 5.10
C ALA A 69 18.62 -18.22 6.46
N LEU A 70 19.20 -17.02 6.53
CA LEU A 70 19.04 -16.02 7.60
C LEU A 70 17.55 -15.73 7.92
N PRO A 71 17.22 -15.32 9.18
CA PRO A 71 15.85 -15.33 9.68
C PRO A 71 14.93 -14.29 9.00
N LEU A 72 13.76 -14.76 8.55
CA LEU A 72 12.73 -14.09 7.74
C LEU A 72 11.89 -13.01 8.48
N SER A 73 12.48 -12.25 9.39
CA SER A 73 11.79 -11.15 10.09
C SER A 73 11.97 -9.78 9.40
N ASP A 74 12.83 -9.69 8.38
CA ASP A 74 13.34 -8.43 7.78
C ASP A 74 12.69 -8.01 6.44
N THR A 75 11.67 -8.73 5.95
CA THR A 75 11.21 -8.61 4.54
C THR A 75 9.91 -7.82 4.33
N ARG A 76 9.37 -7.14 5.35
CA ARG A 76 8.12 -6.36 5.18
C ARG A 76 8.42 -5.04 4.46
N ARG A 77 7.80 -4.85 3.28
CA ARG A 77 7.78 -3.58 2.56
C ARG A 77 6.84 -2.60 3.27
N PRO A 78 7.28 -1.38 3.61
CA PRO A 78 6.40 -0.40 4.24
C PRO A 78 5.26 0.03 3.30
N ALA A 79 4.05 0.18 3.83
CA ALA A 79 2.85 0.46 3.02
C ALA A 79 2.95 1.78 2.24
N PHE A 80 3.67 2.77 2.78
CA PHE A 80 3.90 4.08 2.15
C PHE A 80 4.94 4.06 1.01
N LEU A 81 5.72 2.98 0.91
CA LEU A 81 6.77 2.77 -0.11
C LEU A 81 6.36 1.72 -1.16
N TRP A 82 5.07 1.58 -1.43
CA TRP A 82 4.56 0.62 -2.42
C TRP A 82 5.17 0.77 -3.83
N ASP A 83 5.60 1.99 -4.19
CA ASP A 83 6.27 2.33 -5.45
C ASP A 83 7.74 1.89 -5.54
N TYR A 84 8.35 1.44 -4.44
CA TYR A 84 9.78 1.11 -4.37
C TYR A 84 10.00 -0.28 -3.76
N ASP A 85 11.02 -0.98 -4.22
CA ASP A 85 11.43 -2.27 -3.67
C ASP A 85 12.37 -2.09 -2.48
N LEU A 86 11.93 -1.34 -1.46
CA LEU A 86 12.67 -1.11 -0.23
C LEU A 86 12.05 -1.89 0.93
N THR A 87 12.85 -2.65 1.65
CA THR A 87 12.45 -3.34 2.88
C THR A 87 12.52 -2.40 4.09
N GLU A 88 11.79 -2.72 5.16
CA GLU A 88 11.86 -1.97 6.42
C GLU A 88 13.29 -1.87 6.98
N LYS A 89 14.10 -2.92 6.79
CA LYS A 89 15.52 -2.91 7.15
C LYS A 89 16.31 -1.89 6.36
N GLN A 90 16.17 -1.88 5.03
CA GLN A 90 16.86 -0.93 4.16
C GLN A 90 16.43 0.51 4.44
N VAL A 91 15.16 0.73 4.80
CA VAL A 91 14.66 2.03 5.24
C VAL A 91 15.38 2.48 6.51
N ARG A 92 15.46 1.60 7.51
CA ARG A 92 16.16 1.90 8.78
C ARG A 92 17.66 2.13 8.56
N GLU A 93 18.31 1.26 7.80
CA GLU A 93 19.74 1.41 7.45
C GLU A 93 19.99 2.74 6.72
N THR A 94 19.12 3.14 5.80
CA THR A 94 19.26 4.41 5.07
C THR A 94 19.04 5.62 5.99
N LEU A 95 18.14 5.51 6.97
CA LEU A 95 17.93 6.56 7.98
C LEU A 95 19.10 6.65 8.96
N GLU A 96 19.71 5.52 9.34
CA GLU A 96 20.84 5.43 10.27
C GLU A 96 22.17 5.87 9.65
N HIS A 97 22.44 5.51 8.40
CA HIS A 97 23.73 5.79 7.74
C HIS A 97 23.85 7.24 7.22
N GLY A 98 22.75 7.99 7.21
CA GLY A 98 22.75 9.42 6.85
C GLY A 98 23.06 9.72 5.39
N GLY A 99 23.00 11.02 5.02
CA GLY A 99 23.29 11.52 3.68
C GLY A 99 22.04 11.77 2.81
N ALA A 100 22.26 11.97 1.50
CA ALA A 100 21.20 12.37 0.56
C ALA A 100 20.01 11.38 0.49
N GLY A 101 20.26 10.10 0.79
CA GLY A 101 19.21 9.07 0.86
C GLY A 101 18.28 9.26 2.06
N ARG A 102 18.79 9.75 3.19
CA ARG A 102 18.01 9.98 4.43
C ARG A 102 16.98 11.08 4.22
N GLU A 103 17.38 12.22 3.66
CA GLU A 103 16.50 13.36 3.41
C GLU A 103 15.40 12.99 2.40
N TRP A 104 15.77 12.31 1.31
CA TRP A 104 14.80 11.85 0.32
C TRP A 104 13.77 10.89 0.94
N LEU A 105 14.24 9.94 1.74
CA LEU A 105 13.39 8.95 2.37
C LEU A 105 12.49 9.56 3.44
N LEU A 106 13.01 10.50 4.23
CA LEU A 106 12.24 11.24 5.23
C LEU A 106 11.16 12.10 4.58
N ALA A 107 11.48 12.81 3.50
CA ALA A 107 10.48 13.54 2.71
C ALA A 107 9.39 12.60 2.19
N ARG A 108 9.76 11.39 1.77
CA ARG A 108 8.81 10.38 1.27
C ARG A 108 7.91 9.82 2.37
N ILE A 109 8.47 9.57 3.57
CA ILE A 109 7.73 9.15 4.76
C ILE A 109 6.70 10.23 5.13
N LEU A 110 7.12 11.49 5.23
CA LEU A 110 6.23 12.61 5.56
C LEU A 110 5.17 12.90 4.48
N ASP A 111 5.46 12.57 3.23
CA ASP A 111 4.51 12.69 2.12
C ASP A 111 3.45 11.58 2.16
N ARG A 112 3.82 10.32 2.40
CA ARG A 112 2.92 9.19 2.12
C ARG A 112 2.55 8.32 3.30
N ALA A 113 3.31 8.36 4.38
CA ALA A 113 3.07 7.51 5.53
C ALA A 113 1.95 8.08 6.42
N PRO A 114 1.11 7.21 6.99
CA PRO A 114 0.18 7.64 8.04
C PRO A 114 0.98 8.05 9.27
N LEU A 115 0.45 9.00 10.05
CA LEU A 115 1.11 9.58 11.23
C LEU A 115 1.73 8.53 12.19
N PRO A 116 1.05 7.42 12.52
CA PRO A 116 1.64 6.39 13.40
C PRO A 116 2.89 5.73 12.81
N GLU A 117 2.98 5.61 11.48
CA GLU A 117 4.18 5.06 10.83
C GLU A 117 5.30 6.10 10.77
N VAL A 118 4.99 7.37 10.55
CA VAL A 118 6.01 8.45 10.59
C VAL A 118 6.75 8.43 11.93
N LEU A 119 6.01 8.37 13.04
CA LEU A 119 6.56 8.37 14.39
C LEU A 119 7.34 7.09 14.75
N ARG A 120 7.26 6.03 13.92
CA ARG A 120 8.10 4.82 14.07
C ARG A 120 9.50 5.01 13.48
N TYR A 121 9.67 5.94 12.55
CA TYR A 121 10.93 6.14 11.81
C TYR A 121 11.64 7.44 12.14
N ALA A 122 10.91 8.47 12.59
CA ALA A 122 11.48 9.75 12.94
C ALA A 122 10.75 10.36 14.14
N THR A 123 11.51 11.02 15.01
CA THR A 123 10.96 11.79 16.13
C THR A 123 10.46 13.16 15.67
N LEU A 124 9.59 13.79 16.46
CA LEU A 124 9.07 15.14 16.14
C LEU A 124 10.18 16.20 16.04
N GLU A 125 11.22 16.07 16.86
CA GLU A 125 12.39 16.96 16.87
C GLU A 125 13.22 16.78 15.59
N GLU A 126 13.50 15.53 15.21
CA GLU A 126 14.20 15.23 13.95
C GLU A 126 13.42 15.71 12.73
N ILE A 127 12.10 15.58 12.75
CA ILE A 127 11.24 16.07 11.68
C ILE A 127 11.32 17.59 11.62
N ARG A 128 11.25 18.30 12.76
CA ARG A 128 11.38 19.77 12.81
C ARG A 128 12.71 20.23 12.22
N ASP A 129 13.79 19.59 12.62
CA ASP A 129 15.14 19.99 12.25
C ASP A 129 15.42 19.69 10.76
N ALA A 130 14.85 18.61 10.21
CA ALA A 130 15.00 18.26 8.80
C ALA A 130 14.01 18.99 7.87
N LEU A 131 12.81 19.37 8.36
CA LEU A 131 11.74 20.00 7.57
C LEU A 131 12.18 21.16 6.65
N PRO A 132 13.08 22.09 7.05
CA PRO A 132 13.54 23.16 6.17
C PRO A 132 14.21 22.63 4.89
N ASP A 133 15.01 21.57 5.01
CA ASP A 133 15.84 21.00 3.95
C ASP A 133 15.11 19.94 3.10
N LEU A 134 13.98 19.44 3.59
CA LEU A 134 13.19 18.43 2.89
C LEU A 134 12.44 19.01 1.67
N LYS A 135 12.56 18.30 0.54
CA LYS A 135 11.81 18.58 -0.69
C LYS A 135 10.37 18.09 -0.59
N LEU A 136 9.56 18.78 0.19
CA LEU A 136 8.13 18.52 0.35
C LEU A 136 7.27 19.46 -0.51
N PRO A 137 6.08 19.03 -0.97
CA PRO A 137 5.10 19.93 -1.57
C PRO A 137 4.72 21.05 -0.58
N PRO A 138 4.53 22.30 -1.03
CA PRO A 138 4.32 23.45 -0.15
C PRO A 138 3.15 23.25 0.81
N GLY A 139 2.01 22.75 0.31
CA GLY A 139 0.85 22.47 1.15
C GLY A 139 1.12 21.42 2.24
N LYS A 140 1.96 20.41 2.00
CA LYS A 140 2.30 19.43 3.05
C LYS A 140 3.28 19.97 4.07
N LYS A 141 4.23 20.79 3.62
CA LYS A 141 5.18 21.46 4.52
C LYS A 141 4.43 22.32 5.55
N GLU A 142 3.45 23.11 5.10
CA GLU A 142 2.58 23.91 5.97
C GLU A 142 1.80 23.07 6.99
N HIS A 143 1.23 21.93 6.57
CA HIS A 143 0.53 21.01 7.47
C HIS A 143 1.45 20.45 8.56
N TRP A 144 2.68 20.06 8.19
CA TRP A 144 3.67 19.57 9.14
C TRP A 144 4.16 20.66 10.08
N GLU A 145 4.42 21.88 9.59
CA GLU A 145 4.76 23.04 10.43
C GLU A 145 3.64 23.38 11.43
N TYR A 146 2.38 23.28 11.00
CA TYR A 146 1.24 23.46 11.89
C TYR A 146 1.15 22.33 12.93
N ALA A 147 1.31 21.07 12.52
CA ALA A 147 1.26 19.92 13.41
C ALA A 147 2.38 19.94 14.46
N LEU A 148 3.61 20.28 14.04
CA LEU A 148 4.77 20.41 14.93
C LEU A 148 4.56 21.51 15.96
N ARG A 149 4.10 22.69 15.56
CA ARG A 149 3.72 23.76 16.50
C ARG A 149 2.70 23.29 17.53
N ARG A 150 1.69 22.53 17.09
CA ARG A 150 0.63 22.03 17.97
C ARG A 150 1.09 20.95 18.94
N TRP A 151 2.03 20.09 18.53
CA TRP A 151 2.50 18.95 19.32
C TRP A 151 3.69 19.26 20.21
N LEU A 152 4.64 20.09 19.76
CA LEU A 152 5.81 20.50 20.55
C LEU A 152 5.49 21.61 21.55
N GLY A 153 4.32 22.25 21.43
CA GLY A 153 3.84 23.19 22.44
C GLY A 153 4.64 24.50 22.49
N ASP A 154 5.09 25.00 21.34
CA ASP A 154 5.57 26.38 21.21
C ASP A 154 4.38 27.36 21.25
N GLY A 155 3.65 27.34 22.38
CA GLY A 155 2.46 28.15 22.67
C GLY A 155 2.14 28.12 24.16
#